data_AF-A0A0M2H7R6-F1
#
_entry.id   AF-A0A0M2H7R6-F1
#
_cell.length_a   1.000
_cell.length_b   1.000
_cell.length_c   1.000
_cell.angle_alpha   90.00
_cell.angle_beta   90.00
_cell.angle_gamma   90.00
#
_symmetry.space_group_name_H-M   'P 1'
#
loop_
_entity.id
_entity.type
_entity.pdbx_description
1 polymer ?
#
loop_
_entity_poly.entity_id
_entity_poly.type
_entity_poly.pdbx_seq_one_letter_code
_entity_poly.pdbx_strand_id
1 'polypeptide(L)' 'MTGPTSSASPQTGAHAVIANAVDPARRPDVLLRKRRDEGHEVSVWWMIGAFVGVSALVIVVLSFVPGGA' A
#
# COMPACT_ATOMS: atom_id res chain seq x y z
N MET A 1 49.03 -3.86 -32.01
CA MET A 1 47.83 -3.06 -32.36
C MET A 1 46.61 -3.92 -32.05
N THR A 2 46.11 -3.82 -30.81
CA THR A 2 44.93 -4.51 -30.21
C THR A 2 44.74 -3.79 -28.86
N GLY A 3 43.73 -2.98 -28.51
CA GLY A 3 42.31 -2.84 -28.87
C GLY A 3 41.55 -2.82 -27.52
N PRO A 4 40.80 -1.77 -27.12
CA PRO A 4 40.11 -1.75 -25.83
C PRO A 4 38.77 -2.47 -25.95
N THR A 5 38.59 -3.59 -25.25
CA THR A 5 37.27 -4.22 -25.10
C THR A 5 36.63 -3.76 -23.80
N SER A 6 35.84 -2.71 -23.92
CA SER A 6 34.82 -2.35 -22.93
C SER A 6 33.83 -3.50 -22.80
N SER A 7 33.83 -4.16 -21.64
CA SER A 7 32.76 -5.07 -21.21
C SER A 7 31.96 -4.36 -20.13
N ALA A 8 31.14 -3.40 -20.57
CA ALA A 8 30.07 -2.84 -19.76
C ALA A 8 28.98 -3.92 -19.60
N SER A 9 29.08 -4.71 -18.53
CA SER A 9 27.93 -5.46 -18.03
C SER A 9 27.19 -4.55 -17.04
N PRO A 10 25.91 -4.21 -17.25
CA PRO A 10 25.13 -3.60 -16.18
C PRO A 10 25.00 -4.63 -15.06
N GLN A 11 25.69 -4.38 -13.94
CA GLN A 11 25.56 -5.12 -12.69
C GLN A 11 24.22 -4.75 -12.04
N THR A 12 23.13 -5.03 -12.74
CA THR A 12 21.78 -4.98 -12.20
C THR A 12 21.41 -6.38 -11.76
N GLY A 13 21.48 -6.61 -10.45
CA GLY A 13 20.94 -7.81 -9.80
C GLY A 13 21.94 -8.50 -8.89
N ALA A 14 21.67 -8.39 -7.59
CA ALA A 14 22.18 -9.23 -6.49
C ALA A 14 23.65 -9.02 -6.07
N HIS A 15 23.83 -8.34 -4.94
CA HIS A 15 24.15 -9.00 -3.66
C HIS A 15 24.47 -7.91 -2.62
N ALA A 16 23.45 -7.29 -2.03
CA ALA A 16 23.63 -6.74 -0.69
C ALA A 16 23.71 -7.93 0.26
N VAL A 17 24.91 -8.53 0.32
CA VAL A 17 25.30 -9.45 1.39
C VAL A 17 25.06 -8.70 2.69
N ILE A 18 24.17 -9.24 3.53
CA ILE A 18 23.80 -8.71 4.84
C ILE A 18 25.01 -8.88 5.76
N ALA A 19 26.03 -8.04 5.60
CA ALA A 19 27.13 -7.85 6.56
C ALA A 19 26.86 -6.63 7.47
N ASN A 20 25.95 -5.76 7.04
CA ASN A 20 25.29 -4.75 7.83
C ASN A 20 23.81 -4.83 7.49
N ALA A 21 23.01 -5.47 8.33
CA ALA A 21 21.57 -5.28 8.32
C ALA A 21 21.30 -3.81 8.71
N VAL A 22 21.50 -2.89 7.77
CA VAL A 22 21.02 -1.53 7.89
C VAL A 22 19.51 -1.66 7.85
N ASP A 23 18.93 -1.65 9.05
CA ASP A 23 17.50 -1.59 9.27
C ASP A 23 16.89 -0.58 8.28
N PRO A 24 15.98 -1.00 7.39
CA PRO A 24 15.29 -0.10 6.49
C PRO A 24 14.57 1.05 7.21
N ALA A 25 14.27 0.93 8.50
CA ALA A 25 13.73 2.00 9.34
C ALA A 25 14.78 3.04 9.78
N ARG A 26 16.09 2.72 9.71
CA ARG A 26 17.19 3.67 9.98
C ARG A 26 17.62 4.49 8.77
N ARG A 27 16.90 4.39 7.65
CA ARG A 27 17.14 5.19 6.45
C ARG A 27 16.75 6.66 6.67
N PRO A 28 17.67 7.63 6.47
CA PRO A 28 17.40 9.04 6.73
C PRO A 28 16.35 9.64 5.79
N ASP A 29 16.19 9.08 4.59
CA ASP A 29 15.17 9.41 3.59
C ASP A 29 13.75 8.97 3.99
N VAL A 30 13.62 8.13 5.01
CA VAL A 30 12.35 7.53 5.46
C VAL A 30 11.79 8.24 6.70
N LEU A 31 12.56 9.13 7.35
CA LEU A 31 12.17 9.82 8.58
C LEU A 31 10.87 10.63 8.46
N LEU A 32 10.54 11.08 7.25
CA LEU A 32 9.33 11.88 6.97
C LEU A 32 8.16 11.05 6.43
N ARG A 33 8.38 9.79 6.05
CA ARG A 33 7.30 8.92 5.59
C ARG A 33 6.64 8.27 6.81
N LYS A 34 5.42 8.71 7.12
CA LYS A 34 4.57 8.04 8.11
C LYS A 34 4.35 6.58 7.70
N ARG A 35 5.06 5.65 8.36
CA ARG A 35 4.79 4.21 8.24
C ARG A 35 3.65 3.88 9.20
N ARG A 36 2.63 3.20 8.68
CA ARG A 36 1.73 2.44 9.55
C ARG A 36 2.47 1.19 9.98
N ASP A 37 2.16 0.70 11.17
CA ASP A 37 2.77 -0.49 11.72
C ASP A 37 2.60 -1.68 10.76
N GLU A 38 3.62 -2.53 10.69
CA GLU A 38 3.56 -3.79 9.95
C GLU A 38 2.42 -4.64 10.53
N GLY A 39 1.47 -5.06 9.69
CA GLY A 39 0.24 -5.72 10.14
C GLY A 39 -0.91 -4.78 10.53
N HIS A 40 -0.85 -3.49 10.20
CA HIS A 40 -2.01 -2.60 10.40
C HIS A 40 -3.16 -2.96 9.44
N GLU A 41 -4.10 -3.74 9.95
CA GLU A 41 -5.32 -4.11 9.25
C GLU A 41 -6.40 -3.04 9.41
N VAL A 42 -7.11 -2.75 8.32
CA VAL A 42 -8.29 -1.88 8.38
C VAL A 42 -9.39 -2.64 9.12
N SER A 43 -10.01 -2.01 10.12
CA SER A 43 -11.14 -2.62 10.83
C SER A 43 -12.29 -2.95 9.87
N VAL A 44 -12.68 -4.23 9.84
CA VAL A 44 -13.80 -4.72 9.00
C VAL A 44 -15.12 -4.03 9.31
N TRP A 45 -15.30 -3.52 10.54
CA TRP A 45 -16.49 -2.78 10.93
C TRP A 45 -16.73 -1.52 10.08
N TRP A 46 -15.70 -0.94 9.46
CA TRP A 46 -15.88 0.15 8.50
C TRP A 46 -16.62 -0.30 7.23
N MET A 47 -16.33 -1.49 6.71
CA MET A 47 -17.03 -2.05 5.55
C MET A 47 -18.46 -2.44 5.88
N ILE A 48 -18.66 -3.08 7.05
CA ILE A 48 -20.00 -3.43 7.54
C ILE A 48 -20.84 -2.17 7.74
N GLY A 49 -20.29 -1.16 8.41
CA GLY A 49 -20.97 0.11 8.65
C GLY A 49 -21.31 0.85 7.37
N ALA A 50 -20.39 0.88 6.38
CA ALA A 50 -20.66 1.48 5.08
C ALA A 50 -21.79 0.78 4.34
N PHE A 51 -21.78 -0.56 4.33
CA PHE A 51 -22.86 -1.34 3.72
C PHE A 51 -24.22 -1.04 4.37
N VAL A 52 -24.31 -1.21 5.70
CA VAL A 52 -25.54 -0.98 6.45
C VAL A 52 -26.04 0.47 6.29
N GLY A 53 -25.14 1.45 6.36
CA GLY A 53 -25.48 2.87 6.23
C GLY A 53 -26.02 3.22 4.85
N VAL A 54 -25.40 2.74 3.78
CA VAL A 54 -25.88 2.98 2.40
C VAL A 54 -27.20 2.26 2.15
N SER A 55 -27.34 1.00 2.57
CA SER A 55 -28.60 0.26 2.43
C SER A 55 -29.74 0.95 3.16
N ALA A 56 -29.52 1.38 4.41
CA ALA A 56 -30.51 2.13 5.17
C ALA A 56 -30.87 3.45 4.48
N LEU A 57 -29.88 4.18 3.97
CA LEU A 57 -30.11 5.43 3.22
C LEU A 57 -31.01 5.20 2.00
N VAL A 58 -30.74 4.17 1.21
CA VAL A 58 -31.58 3.83 0.04
C VAL A 58 -33.01 3.50 0.46
N ILE A 59 -33.18 2.68 1.51
CA ILE A 59 -34.51 2.34 2.04
C ILE A 59 -35.26 3.61 2.48
N VAL A 60 -34.59 4.50 3.21
CA VAL A 60 -35.17 5.76 3.66
C VAL A 60 -35.61 6.60 2.47
N VAL A 61 -34.76 6.78 1.46
CA VAL A 61 -35.09 7.55 0.25
C VAL A 61 -36.29 6.94 -0.49
N LEU A 62 -36.30 5.62 -0.69
CA LEU A 62 -37.39 4.94 -1.40
C LEU A 62 -38.70 4.93 -0.60
N SER A 63 -38.64 5.01 0.74
CA SER A 63 -39.83 5.10 1.59
C SER A 63 -40.62 6.40 1.40
N PHE A 64 -40.00 7.42 0.80
CA PHE A 64 -40.66 8.67 0.41
C PHE A 64 -41.21 8.65 -1.02
N VAL A 65 -41.08 7.54 -1.77
CA VAL A 65 -41.66 7.38 -3.10
C VAL A 65 -43.09 6.83 -2.98
N PRO A 66 -44.14 7.60 -3.31
CA PRO A 66 -45.52 7.13 -3.23
C PRO A 66 -45.78 6.01 -4.26
N GLY A 67 -46.37 4.90 -3.83
CA GLY A 67 -46.69 3.74 -4.69
C GLY A 67 -45.61 2.65 -4.77
N GLY A 68 -44.64 2.64 -3.86
CA GLY A 68 -43.51 1.68 -3.82
C GLY A 68 -43.81 0.31 -3.16
N ALA A 69 -45.07 -0.04 -2.94
CA ALA A 69 -45.53 -1.35 -2.47
C ALA A 69 -46.79 -1.77 -3.23
#